data_AF-A0AAW0DJ76-F1
#
_entry.id   AF-A0AAW0DJ76-F1
#
_cell.length_a   1.000
_cell.length_b   1.000
_cell.length_c   1.000
_cell.angle_alpha   90.00
_cell.angle_beta   90.00
_cell.angle_gamma   90.00
#
_symmetry.space_group_name_H-M   'P 1'
#
loop_
_entity.id
_entity.type
_entity.pdbx_description
1 polymer ?
#
loop_
_entity_poly.entity_id
_entity_poly.type
_entity_poly.pdbx_seq_one_letter_code
_entity_poly.pdbx_strand_id
1 'polypeptide(L)'
;MPHKRAKRSVREQERSKKGNDLAPSRGADALSSEPLPKSFLRAINAAQVRAEFREKKRKLRDEGRDAVEGGGDQPKKKRRKSEGGAETIQRIRPGETLAHFNKRIETDMRPLVRTAVQSSLATVRAEHNKSKSKSKAATTTTTPSTSTPTPTTSQPSLPKGKPKTQPDDPPPHDKHASRPKEFAHTSTAAPRRLNDIAQAPPDLSALARKAKSKDPNGSKAKEKSILSPAQQLQMAAAREAAVARYREMKAARRAGGGAAGGERGGGAVDEGDE
;
A
#
# COMPACT_ATOMS: atom_id res chain seq x y z
N MET A 1 -39.31 -57.58 7.82
CA MET A 1 -38.49 -58.72 8.29
C MET A 1 -37.26 -58.24 9.06
N PRO A 2 -37.17 -58.53 10.36
CA PRO A 2 -36.05 -58.16 11.22
C PRO A 2 -34.68 -58.57 10.65
N HIS A 3 -34.61 -59.79 10.09
CA HIS A 3 -33.39 -60.36 9.52
C HIS A 3 -32.89 -59.63 8.25
N LYS A 4 -33.77 -58.94 7.52
CA LYS A 4 -33.36 -58.10 6.38
C LYS A 4 -32.78 -56.76 6.84
N ARG A 5 -33.26 -56.23 7.97
CA ARG A 5 -32.76 -54.97 8.56
C ARG A 5 -31.36 -55.14 9.14
N ALA A 6 -31.09 -56.25 9.82
CA ALA A 6 -29.77 -56.57 10.35
C ALA A 6 -28.70 -56.68 9.24
N LYS A 7 -28.98 -57.42 8.16
CA LYS A 7 -28.07 -57.54 7.01
C LYS A 7 -27.82 -56.21 6.30
N ARG A 8 -28.83 -55.34 6.24
CA ARG A 8 -28.69 -54.00 5.66
C ARG A 8 -27.78 -53.11 6.53
N SER A 9 -27.96 -53.13 7.84
CA SER A 9 -27.14 -52.37 8.79
C SER A 9 -25.66 -52.75 8.68
N VAL A 10 -25.34 -54.04 8.67
CA VAL A 10 -23.95 -54.53 8.52
C VAL A 10 -23.34 -54.06 7.19
N ARG A 11 -24.08 -54.12 6.08
CA ARG A 11 -23.58 -53.63 4.77
C ARG A 11 -23.36 -52.12 4.73
N GLU A 12 -24.25 -51.34 5.35
CA GLU A 12 -24.08 -49.88 5.44
C GLU A 12 -22.87 -49.51 6.31
N GLN A 13 -22.65 -50.23 7.41
CA GLN A 13 -21.51 -50.05 8.30
C GLN A 13 -20.18 -50.48 7.65
N GLU A 14 -20.18 -51.56 6.87
CA GLU A 14 -19.02 -51.96 6.05
C GLU A 14 -18.74 -50.97 4.92
N ARG A 15 -19.79 -50.43 4.28
CA ARG A 15 -19.67 -49.41 3.23
C ARG A 15 -19.11 -48.10 3.78
N SER A 16 -19.53 -47.68 4.98
CA SER A 16 -18.97 -46.47 5.62
C SER A 16 -17.53 -46.67 6.09
N LYS A 17 -17.19 -47.86 6.62
CA LYS A 17 -15.81 -48.20 7.02
C LYS A 17 -14.83 -48.31 5.85
N LYS A 18 -15.28 -48.83 4.70
CA LYS A 18 -14.48 -48.90 3.47
C LYS A 18 -14.26 -47.52 2.81
N GLY A 19 -15.05 -46.51 3.21
CA GLY A 19 -14.88 -45.14 2.73
C GLY A 19 -15.02 -44.98 1.21
N ASN A 20 -14.57 -43.82 0.71
CA ASN A 20 -14.53 -43.47 -0.72
C ASN A 20 -13.35 -44.11 -1.47
N ASP A 21 -12.85 -45.26 -1.00
CA ASP A 21 -11.75 -46.00 -1.66
C ASP A 21 -12.26 -46.91 -2.81
N LEU A 22 -13.55 -46.81 -3.14
CA LEU A 22 -14.10 -47.33 -4.38
C LEU A 22 -13.92 -46.27 -5.46
N ALA A 23 -13.40 -46.68 -6.61
CA ALA A 23 -13.37 -45.81 -7.79
C ALA A 23 -14.75 -45.19 -8.00
N PRO A 24 -14.85 -43.88 -8.31
CA PRO A 24 -16.12 -43.22 -8.54
C PRO A 24 -16.93 -44.05 -9.52
N SER A 25 -18.09 -44.53 -9.08
CA SER A 25 -18.97 -45.28 -9.97
C SER A 25 -19.30 -44.38 -11.15
N ARG A 26 -19.32 -44.92 -12.36
CA ARG A 26 -19.45 -44.18 -13.63
C ARG A 26 -20.71 -43.27 -13.77
N GLY A 27 -21.49 -43.09 -12.71
CA GLY A 27 -22.62 -42.15 -12.64
C GLY A 27 -22.60 -41.16 -11.46
N ALA A 28 -21.56 -41.17 -10.60
CA ALA A 28 -21.41 -40.18 -9.52
C ALA A 28 -20.77 -38.86 -10.00
N ASP A 29 -19.98 -38.93 -11.09
CA ASP A 29 -19.43 -37.79 -11.84
C ASP A 29 -20.32 -37.46 -13.05
N ALA A 30 -21.64 -37.57 -12.90
CA ALA A 30 -22.51 -36.94 -13.88
C ALA A 30 -22.29 -35.42 -13.76
N LEU A 31 -22.02 -34.72 -14.86
CA LEU A 31 -21.87 -33.26 -14.91
C LEU A 31 -23.05 -32.49 -14.27
N SER A 32 -24.17 -33.18 -14.02
CA SER A 32 -25.35 -32.70 -13.30
C SER A 32 -25.23 -32.73 -11.76
N SER A 33 -24.36 -33.57 -11.18
CA SER A 33 -24.12 -33.67 -9.73
C SER A 33 -22.83 -33.02 -9.26
N GLU A 34 -21.95 -32.61 -10.19
CA GLU A 34 -20.76 -31.85 -9.85
C GLU A 34 -21.14 -30.43 -9.37
N PRO A 35 -20.55 -29.95 -8.25
CA PRO A 35 -20.77 -28.58 -7.81
C PRO A 35 -20.22 -27.63 -8.86
N LEU A 36 -21.14 -26.95 -9.56
CA LEU A 36 -20.79 -25.97 -10.58
C LEU A 36 -19.76 -24.96 -10.02
N PRO A 37 -18.69 -24.66 -10.77
CA PRO A 37 -17.68 -23.73 -10.29
C PRO A 37 -18.32 -22.36 -10.01
N LYS A 38 -17.86 -21.71 -8.94
CA LYS A 38 -18.44 -20.44 -8.45
C LYS A 38 -18.50 -19.35 -9.54
N SER A 39 -17.56 -19.36 -10.48
CA SER A 39 -17.55 -18.45 -11.65
C SER A 39 -18.74 -18.71 -12.57
N PHE A 40 -19.09 -19.97 -12.81
CA PHE A 40 -20.20 -20.38 -13.68
C PHE A 40 -21.55 -20.16 -13.02
N LEU A 41 -21.68 -20.46 -11.72
CA LEU A 41 -22.87 -20.09 -10.92
C LEU A 41 -23.12 -18.58 -10.95
N ARG A 42 -22.06 -17.77 -10.87
CA ARG A 42 -22.16 -16.31 -11.00
C ARG A 42 -22.63 -15.88 -12.39
N ALA A 43 -22.22 -16.58 -13.44
CA ALA A 43 -22.62 -16.29 -14.81
C ALA A 43 -24.10 -16.65 -15.06
N ILE A 44 -24.54 -17.84 -14.62
CA ILE A 44 -25.94 -18.29 -14.71
C ILE A 44 -26.85 -17.35 -13.90
N ASN A 45 -26.46 -17.02 -12.67
CA ASN A 45 -27.27 -16.18 -11.78
C ASN A 45 -27.10 -14.68 -12.04
N ALA A 46 -26.38 -14.28 -13.11
CA ALA A 46 -26.06 -12.87 -13.35
C ALA A 46 -27.30 -11.98 -13.50
N ALA A 47 -28.38 -12.50 -14.10
CA ALA A 47 -29.64 -11.77 -14.24
C ALA A 47 -30.30 -11.50 -12.88
N GLN A 48 -30.36 -12.51 -12.01
CA GLN A 48 -30.90 -12.39 -10.65
C GLN A 48 -30.06 -11.43 -9.82
N VAL A 49 -28.72 -11.55 -9.84
CA VAL A 49 -27.81 -10.64 -9.13
C VAL A 49 -28.00 -9.18 -9.58
N ARG A 50 -28.21 -8.95 -10.88
CA ARG A 50 -28.50 -7.60 -11.41
C ARG A 50 -29.87 -7.08 -10.97
N ALA A 51 -30.89 -7.95 -10.93
CA ALA A 51 -32.22 -7.58 -10.46
C ALA A 51 -32.22 -7.24 -8.97
N GLU A 52 -31.64 -8.11 -8.12
CA GLU A 52 -31.48 -7.88 -6.69
C GLU A 52 -30.70 -6.60 -6.39
N PHE A 53 -29.64 -6.32 -7.17
CA PHE A 53 -28.89 -5.07 -7.01
C PHE A 53 -29.74 -3.83 -7.35
N ARG A 54 -30.54 -3.90 -8.43
CA ARG A 54 -31.46 -2.81 -8.81
C ARG A 54 -32.54 -2.62 -7.76
N GLU A 55 -33.12 -3.70 -7.24
CA GLU A 55 -34.13 -3.65 -6.18
C GLU A 55 -33.56 -3.13 -4.87
N LYS A 56 -32.37 -3.60 -4.46
CA LYS A 56 -31.67 -3.09 -3.28
C LYS A 56 -31.36 -1.60 -3.41
N LYS A 57 -30.97 -1.15 -4.61
CA LYS A 57 -30.73 0.27 -4.89
C LYS A 57 -32.03 1.10 -4.84
N ARG A 58 -33.17 0.55 -5.27
CA ARG A 58 -34.49 1.18 -5.15
C ARG A 58 -34.94 1.23 -3.69
N LYS A 59 -34.90 0.11 -2.97
CA LYS A 59 -35.24 0.03 -1.53
C LYS A 59 -34.40 0.96 -0.67
N LEU A 60 -33.09 1.05 -0.93
CA LEU A 60 -32.21 1.98 -0.22
C LEU A 60 -32.59 3.46 -0.46
N ARG A 61 -33.18 3.79 -1.62
CA ARG A 61 -33.65 5.15 -1.92
C ARG A 61 -35.00 5.44 -1.27
N ASP A 62 -35.88 4.45 -1.19
CA ASP A 62 -37.23 4.61 -0.63
C ASP A 62 -37.23 4.57 0.91
N GLU A 63 -36.34 3.79 1.53
CA GLU A 63 -36.18 3.71 2.99
C GLU A 63 -35.21 4.76 3.57
N GLY A 64 -34.64 5.63 2.72
CA GLY A 64 -33.55 6.55 3.07
C GLY A 64 -33.77 7.99 2.60
N ARG A 65 -34.85 8.64 3.05
CA ARG A 65 -34.81 10.09 3.29
C ARG A 65 -34.19 10.27 4.69
N ASP A 66 -33.17 11.13 4.81
CA ASP A 66 -32.37 11.45 6.01
C ASP A 66 -31.01 10.75 6.20
N ALA A 67 -30.36 10.32 5.11
CA ALA A 67 -28.91 10.07 5.16
C ALA A 67 -28.21 10.57 3.90
N VAL A 68 -27.96 11.88 3.89
CA VAL A 68 -26.77 12.57 3.37
C VAL A 68 -26.20 12.06 2.04
N GLU A 69 -26.30 12.90 1.02
CA GLU A 69 -25.51 12.84 -0.22
C GLU A 69 -24.03 12.51 0.07
N GLY A 70 -23.55 11.40 -0.48
CA GLY A 70 -22.12 11.09 -0.47
C GLY A 70 -21.89 9.60 -0.62
N GLY A 71 -21.72 9.16 -1.87
CA GLY A 71 -21.57 7.76 -2.23
C GLY A 71 -20.45 7.02 -1.50
N GLY A 72 -20.67 5.73 -1.28
CA GLY A 72 -19.65 4.84 -0.72
C GLY A 72 -20.23 3.49 -0.34
N ASP A 73 -20.19 2.57 -1.30
CA ASP A 73 -20.53 1.15 -1.15
C ASP A 73 -19.58 0.51 -0.11
N GLN A 74 -19.93 0.58 1.17
CA GLN A 74 -19.27 -0.18 2.23
C GLN A 74 -20.10 -1.45 2.49
N PRO A 75 -19.55 -2.65 2.26
CA PRO A 75 -20.20 -3.86 2.71
C PRO A 75 -20.28 -3.78 4.24
N LYS A 76 -21.51 -3.82 4.78
CA LYS A 76 -21.81 -3.93 6.21
C LYS A 76 -21.14 -5.20 6.78
N LYS A 77 -19.84 -5.13 7.05
CA LYS A 77 -19.16 -6.12 7.89
C LYS A 77 -19.79 -5.98 9.25
N LYS A 78 -20.37 -7.08 9.73
CA LYS A 78 -20.89 -7.27 11.09
C LYS A 78 -19.99 -6.52 12.08
N ARG A 79 -20.43 -5.32 12.49
CA ARG A 79 -19.87 -4.63 13.64
C ARG A 79 -20.19 -5.55 14.81
N ARG A 80 -19.17 -6.24 15.34
CA ARG A 80 -19.27 -6.76 16.70
C ARG A 80 -19.57 -5.53 17.55
N LYS A 81 -20.71 -5.58 18.23
CA LYS A 81 -21.17 -4.59 19.20
C LYS A 81 -20.07 -4.43 20.26
N SER A 82 -19.22 -3.41 20.10
CA SER A 82 -18.41 -2.85 21.19
C SER A 82 -19.08 -1.55 21.63
N GLU A 83 -20.36 -1.64 21.97
CA GLU A 83 -21.01 -0.59 22.76
C GLU A 83 -20.49 -0.72 24.18
N GLY A 84 -19.77 0.30 24.67
CA GLY A 84 -19.44 0.45 26.09
C GLY A 84 -17.97 0.35 26.52
N GLY A 85 -16.98 0.82 25.73
CA GLY A 85 -15.58 0.59 26.07
C GLY A 85 -14.56 1.73 25.96
N ALA A 86 -14.89 2.91 25.40
CA ALA A 86 -13.85 3.91 25.13
C ALA A 86 -13.16 4.43 26.41
N GLU A 87 -13.88 4.54 27.53
CA GLU A 87 -13.34 5.03 28.80
C GLU A 87 -12.69 3.93 29.66
N THR A 88 -13.16 2.67 29.58
CA THR A 88 -12.61 1.54 30.36
C THR A 88 -11.35 0.95 29.72
N ILE A 89 -11.15 1.15 28.40
CA ILE A 89 -9.91 0.76 27.71
C ILE A 89 -8.73 1.62 28.15
N GLN A 90 -8.97 2.90 28.48
CA GLN A 90 -7.93 3.89 28.81
C GLN A 90 -7.51 3.92 30.28
N ARG A 91 -8.10 3.10 31.15
CA ARG A 91 -7.64 2.94 32.53
C ARG A 91 -6.74 1.72 32.66
N ILE A 92 -5.67 1.85 33.44
CA ILE A 92 -4.81 0.72 33.82
C ILE A 92 -5.67 -0.25 34.63
N ARG A 93 -5.73 -1.52 34.21
CA ARG A 93 -6.48 -2.53 34.96
C ARG A 93 -5.71 -2.89 36.23
N PRO A 94 -6.39 -3.25 37.34
CA PRO A 94 -5.70 -3.71 38.54
C PRO A 94 -4.80 -4.92 38.20
N GLY A 95 -3.53 -4.85 38.58
CA GLY A 95 -2.52 -5.88 38.28
C GLY A 95 -1.89 -5.81 36.89
N GLU A 96 -2.26 -4.84 36.05
CA GLU A 96 -1.64 -4.62 34.75
C GLU A 96 -0.38 -3.74 34.89
N THR A 97 0.73 -4.15 34.28
CA THR A 97 1.92 -3.29 34.19
C THR A 97 1.71 -2.20 33.12
N LEU A 98 2.36 -1.04 33.29
CA LEU A 98 2.28 0.09 32.35
C LEU A 98 2.61 -0.32 30.90
N ALA A 99 3.56 -1.24 30.72
CA ALA A 99 3.92 -1.77 29.41
C ALA A 99 2.78 -2.55 28.74
N HIS A 100 2.00 -3.31 29.50
CA HIS A 100 0.88 -4.08 28.98
C HIS A 100 -0.30 -3.17 28.60
N PHE A 101 -0.54 -2.14 29.42
CA PHE A 101 -1.50 -1.08 29.14
C PHE A 101 -1.19 -0.34 27.83
N ASN A 102 0.07 0.06 27.61
CA ASN A 102 0.49 0.71 26.37
C ASN A 102 0.30 -0.20 25.15
N LYS A 103 0.65 -1.49 25.25
CA LYS A 103 0.42 -2.47 24.17
C LYS A 103 -1.07 -2.63 23.84
N ARG A 104 -1.94 -2.61 24.84
CA ARG A 104 -3.40 -2.69 24.63
C ARG A 104 -3.91 -1.44 23.92
N ILE A 105 -3.54 -0.26 24.40
CA ILE A 105 -3.90 1.01 23.75
C ILE A 105 -3.45 1.04 22.30
N GLU A 106 -2.21 0.64 22.02
CA GLU A 106 -1.69 0.56 20.65
C GLU A 106 -2.51 -0.40 19.79
N THR A 107 -2.87 -1.57 20.32
CA THR A 107 -3.64 -2.57 19.59
C THR A 107 -5.05 -2.07 19.27
N ASP A 108 -5.69 -1.37 20.20
CA ASP A 108 -7.04 -0.84 20.04
C ASP A 108 -7.07 0.38 19.11
N MET A 109 -6.03 1.23 19.13
CA MET A 109 -5.92 2.39 18.26
C MET A 109 -5.36 2.06 16.86
N ARG A 110 -4.60 0.97 16.71
CA ARG A 110 -4.05 0.49 15.43
C ARG A 110 -5.06 0.41 14.28
N PRO A 111 -6.27 -0.16 14.43
CA PRO A 111 -7.23 -0.20 13.32
C PRO A 111 -7.67 1.20 12.90
N LEU A 112 -7.87 2.13 13.83
CA LEU A 112 -8.26 3.51 13.55
C LEU A 112 -7.14 4.27 12.81
N VAL A 113 -5.90 4.13 13.28
CA VAL A 113 -4.73 4.71 12.59
C VAL A 113 -4.58 4.10 11.21
N ARG A 114 -4.74 2.79 11.07
CA ARG A 114 -4.65 2.10 9.78
C ARG A 114 -5.73 2.56 8.79
N THR A 115 -6.97 2.76 9.23
CA THR A 115 -8.04 3.26 8.35
C THR A 115 -7.81 4.71 7.95
N ALA A 116 -7.33 5.57 8.86
CA ALA A 116 -6.97 6.96 8.56
C ALA A 116 -5.80 7.07 7.57
N VAL A 117 -4.79 6.20 7.71
CA VAL A 117 -3.67 6.13 6.75
C VAL A 117 -4.17 5.62 5.39
N GLN A 118 -5.03 4.62 5.36
CA GLN A 118 -5.59 4.12 4.10
C GLN A 118 -6.46 5.14 3.39
N SER A 119 -7.28 5.90 4.12
CA SER A 119 -8.13 6.95 3.55
C SER A 119 -7.30 8.12 3.02
N SER A 120 -6.29 8.58 3.76
CA SER A 120 -5.38 9.64 3.29
C SER A 120 -4.53 9.21 2.09
N LEU A 121 -4.08 7.96 2.02
CA LEU A 121 -3.40 7.47 0.81
C LEU A 121 -4.34 7.42 -0.40
N ALA A 122 -5.62 7.14 -0.20
CA ALA A 122 -6.60 7.15 -1.28
C ALA A 122 -6.84 8.57 -1.83
N THR A 123 -6.94 9.58 -0.97
CA THR A 123 -7.09 10.99 -1.40
C THR A 123 -5.84 11.49 -2.14
N VAL A 124 -4.65 11.20 -1.61
CA VAL A 124 -3.38 11.55 -2.26
C VAL A 124 -3.28 10.92 -3.66
N ARG A 125 -3.68 9.66 -3.82
CA ARG A 125 -3.70 8.99 -5.13
C ARG A 125 -4.72 9.62 -6.08
N ALA A 126 -5.90 9.99 -5.59
CA ALA A 126 -6.93 10.63 -6.40
C ALA A 126 -6.48 12.01 -6.90
N GLU A 127 -5.85 12.81 -6.04
CA GLU A 127 -5.28 14.12 -6.39
C GLU A 127 -4.16 14.00 -7.41
N HIS A 128 -3.24 13.06 -7.21
CA HIS A 128 -2.13 12.83 -8.14
C HIS A 128 -2.61 12.32 -9.52
N ASN A 129 -3.68 11.52 -9.57
CA ASN A 129 -4.28 11.11 -10.84
C ASN A 129 -5.02 12.26 -11.53
N LYS A 130 -5.67 13.14 -10.76
CA LYS A 130 -6.36 14.34 -11.26
C LYS A 130 -5.37 15.39 -11.80
N SER A 131 -4.18 15.53 -11.21
CA SER A 131 -3.14 16.43 -11.73
C SER A 131 -2.46 15.88 -13.00
N LYS A 132 -2.30 14.56 -13.10
CA LYS A 132 -1.80 13.89 -14.32
C LYS A 132 -2.76 13.97 -15.50
N SER A 133 -4.08 13.87 -15.28
CA SER A 133 -5.04 14.00 -16.38
C SER A 133 -5.16 15.46 -16.89
N LYS A 134 -5.04 16.45 -15.99
CA LYS A 134 -5.04 17.88 -16.38
C LYS A 134 -3.79 18.29 -17.16
N SER A 135 -2.62 17.77 -16.84
CA SER A 135 -1.38 18.05 -17.58
C SER A 135 -1.33 17.37 -18.95
N LYS A 136 -1.99 16.22 -19.12
CA LYS A 136 -2.08 15.54 -20.42
C LYS A 136 -3.08 16.18 -21.37
N ALA A 137 -4.11 16.86 -20.87
CA ALA A 137 -5.09 17.60 -21.68
C ALA A 137 -4.54 18.94 -22.22
N ALA A 138 -3.48 19.50 -21.63
CA ALA A 138 -2.88 20.75 -22.06
C ALA A 138 -1.77 20.59 -23.13
N THR A 139 -1.42 19.35 -23.51
CA THR A 139 -0.35 19.06 -24.51
C THR A 139 -0.89 18.49 -25.83
N THR A 140 -2.22 18.42 -26.01
CA THR A 140 -2.85 17.91 -27.24
C THR A 140 -3.62 19.01 -27.97
N THR A 141 -2.88 19.98 -28.50
CA THR A 141 -3.34 20.89 -29.55
C THR A 141 -2.21 21.06 -30.56
N THR A 142 -1.96 20.02 -31.36
CA THR A 142 -1.49 20.10 -32.77
C THR A 142 -1.42 18.70 -33.38
N THR A 143 -2.05 18.56 -34.55
CA THR A 143 -2.09 17.43 -35.51
C THR A 143 -3.23 16.39 -35.36
N PRO A 144 -4.15 16.34 -36.34
CA PRO A 144 -5.19 15.31 -36.47
C PRO A 144 -4.83 14.29 -37.57
N SER A 145 -4.94 13.00 -37.26
CA SER A 145 -5.18 11.92 -38.22
C SER A 145 -5.41 10.63 -37.43
N THR A 146 -6.30 9.68 -37.71
CA THR A 146 -7.35 9.45 -38.70
C THR A 146 -7.91 8.08 -38.29
N SER A 147 -9.23 7.95 -38.16
CA SER A 147 -10.02 6.68 -38.27
C SER A 147 -9.77 5.55 -37.24
N THR A 148 -10.68 4.69 -36.78
CA THR A 148 -12.15 4.50 -36.77
C THR A 148 -12.42 3.30 -35.81
N PRO A 149 -13.67 2.99 -35.43
CA PRO A 149 -14.01 2.22 -34.23
C PRO A 149 -14.49 0.77 -34.46
N THR A 150 -14.19 -0.14 -33.50
CA THR A 150 -14.97 -1.34 -33.05
C THR A 150 -15.24 -2.49 -34.09
N PRO A 151 -15.75 -3.71 -33.76
CA PRO A 151 -16.14 -4.34 -32.47
C PRO A 151 -15.78 -5.87 -32.32
N THR A 152 -16.11 -6.46 -31.16
CA THR A 152 -16.64 -7.85 -30.93
C THR A 152 -15.81 -9.15 -31.17
N THR A 153 -15.62 -9.90 -30.08
CA THR A 153 -15.76 -11.37 -29.85
C THR A 153 -15.21 -12.39 -30.88
N SER A 154 -14.29 -13.26 -30.44
CA SER A 154 -14.47 -14.72 -30.27
C SER A 154 -13.13 -15.47 -30.14
N GLN A 155 -13.01 -16.29 -29.11
CA GLN A 155 -12.19 -17.52 -29.08
C GLN A 155 -12.89 -18.56 -29.99
N PRO A 156 -12.26 -19.65 -30.54
CA PRO A 156 -11.34 -20.53 -29.80
C PRO A 156 -10.28 -21.32 -30.63
N SER A 157 -9.53 -22.16 -29.89
CA SER A 157 -8.92 -23.46 -30.27
C SER A 157 -7.39 -23.53 -30.51
N LEU A 158 -6.77 -24.42 -29.74
CA LEU A 158 -5.48 -25.07 -29.99
C LEU A 158 -5.63 -26.10 -31.13
N PRO A 159 -4.54 -26.46 -31.83
CA PRO A 159 -3.93 -27.77 -31.50
C PRO A 159 -2.39 -27.83 -31.55
N LYS A 160 -1.89 -28.85 -30.84
CA LYS A 160 -0.57 -29.52 -30.88
C LYS A 160 0.26 -29.40 -32.17
N GLY A 161 1.58 -29.34 -32.01
CA GLY A 161 2.53 -30.05 -32.89
C GLY A 161 3.75 -29.24 -33.34
N LYS A 162 4.95 -29.65 -32.92
CA LYS A 162 6.29 -29.12 -33.24
C LYS A 162 6.68 -29.34 -34.74
N PRO A 163 7.95 -29.08 -35.16
CA PRO A 163 8.62 -27.80 -35.37
C PRO A 163 9.18 -27.70 -36.82
N LYS A 164 9.20 -26.52 -37.45
CA LYS A 164 10.11 -26.28 -38.59
C LYS A 164 10.66 -24.87 -38.58
N THR A 165 11.98 -24.83 -38.57
CA THR A 165 12.91 -23.74 -38.76
C THR A 165 12.59 -22.95 -40.03
N GLN A 166 12.40 -21.64 -39.90
CA GLN A 166 12.71 -20.69 -40.95
C GLN A 166 13.53 -19.53 -40.37
N PRO A 167 14.49 -18.98 -41.14
CA PRO A 167 15.40 -17.93 -40.69
C PRO A 167 14.79 -16.53 -40.89
N ASP A 168 15.28 -15.60 -40.08
CA ASP A 168 15.27 -14.15 -40.25
C ASP A 168 13.94 -13.38 -40.15
N ASP A 169 13.32 -13.42 -38.96
CA ASP A 169 12.57 -12.27 -38.45
C ASP A 169 13.38 -11.61 -37.30
N PRO A 170 13.62 -10.29 -37.32
CA PRO A 170 14.33 -9.62 -36.24
C PRO A 170 13.54 -9.75 -34.92
N PRO A 171 14.21 -10.06 -33.79
CA PRO A 171 13.52 -10.25 -32.52
C PRO A 171 12.78 -8.97 -32.11
N PRO A 172 11.61 -9.10 -31.45
CA PRO A 172 10.85 -7.95 -30.98
C PRO A 172 11.71 -7.10 -30.05
N HIS A 173 11.90 -5.83 -30.42
CA HIS A 173 12.64 -4.85 -29.62
C HIS A 173 12.08 -4.80 -28.18
N ASP A 174 12.93 -5.14 -27.21
CA ASP A 174 12.59 -4.98 -25.80
C ASP A 174 12.50 -3.47 -25.48
N LYS A 175 11.27 -2.99 -25.30
CA LYS A 175 10.94 -1.59 -24.93
C LYS A 175 11.49 -1.21 -23.55
N HIS A 176 12.10 -2.14 -22.83
CA HIS A 176 12.73 -1.93 -21.54
C HIS A 176 14.26 -2.08 -21.57
N ALA A 177 14.87 -2.30 -22.75
CA ALA A 177 16.32 -2.36 -22.90
C ALA A 177 17.02 -1.04 -22.51
N SER A 178 16.35 0.10 -22.63
CA SER A 178 16.87 1.42 -22.23
C SER A 178 16.63 1.78 -20.77
N ARG A 179 15.89 0.95 -20.02
CA ARG A 179 15.66 1.20 -18.58
C ARG A 179 16.86 0.65 -17.81
N PRO A 180 17.54 1.46 -17.00
CA PRO A 180 18.64 0.96 -16.17
C PRO A 180 18.11 -0.15 -15.25
N LYS A 181 18.66 -1.35 -15.38
CA LYS A 181 18.38 -2.46 -14.45
C LYS A 181 19.07 -2.15 -13.12
N GLU A 182 18.29 -2.01 -12.07
CA GLU A 182 18.71 -1.66 -10.69
C GLU A 182 19.70 -2.66 -10.07
N PHE A 183 19.98 -3.78 -10.73
CA PHE A 183 21.04 -4.71 -10.37
C PHE A 183 21.89 -4.98 -11.61
N ALA A 184 23.05 -4.31 -11.69
CA ALA A 184 24.08 -4.63 -12.65
C ALA A 184 24.61 -6.04 -12.32
N HIS A 185 24.12 -7.06 -13.02
CA HIS A 185 24.75 -8.37 -12.99
C HIS A 185 26.15 -8.21 -13.58
N THR A 186 27.18 -8.27 -12.75
CA THR A 186 28.57 -8.35 -13.20
C THR A 186 28.75 -9.68 -13.89
N SER A 187 28.51 -9.72 -15.19
CA SER A 187 28.76 -10.86 -16.06
C SER A 187 30.27 -11.05 -16.20
N THR A 188 30.90 -11.63 -15.19
CA THR A 188 32.29 -12.08 -15.28
C THR A 188 32.27 -13.58 -15.58
N ALA A 189 32.58 -13.95 -16.82
CA ALA A 189 32.53 -15.32 -17.33
C ALA A 189 33.61 -16.27 -16.77
N ALA A 190 34.44 -15.83 -15.82
CA ALA A 190 35.46 -16.65 -15.18
C ALA A 190 35.17 -16.81 -13.67
N PRO A 191 35.26 -18.04 -13.11
CA PRO A 191 35.08 -18.27 -11.68
C PRO A 191 36.19 -17.56 -10.91
N ARG A 192 35.83 -16.54 -10.11
CA ARG A 192 36.79 -15.83 -9.26
C ARG A 192 37.25 -16.73 -8.12
N ARG A 193 38.56 -16.77 -7.86
CA ARG A 193 39.12 -17.56 -6.76
C ARG A 193 38.74 -16.90 -5.43
N LEU A 194 38.58 -17.71 -4.38
CA LEU A 194 38.11 -17.27 -3.07
C LEU A 194 39.00 -16.17 -2.44
N ASN A 195 40.28 -16.13 -2.85
CA ASN A 195 41.25 -15.10 -2.42
C ASN A 195 41.12 -13.77 -3.18
N ASP A 196 40.47 -13.73 -4.35
CA ASP A 196 40.20 -12.49 -5.10
C ASP A 196 38.97 -11.73 -4.54
N ILE A 197 38.22 -12.37 -3.64
CA ILE A 197 37.03 -11.81 -2.96
C ILE A 197 37.41 -11.12 -1.64
N ALA A 198 38.66 -11.29 -1.18
CA ALA A 198 39.23 -10.51 -0.07
C ALA A 198 39.53 -9.07 -0.54
N GLN A 199 38.50 -8.37 -0.99
CA GLN A 199 38.56 -6.92 -1.17
C GLN A 199 38.57 -6.31 0.23
N ALA A 200 39.64 -5.57 0.54
CA ALA A 200 39.63 -4.65 1.67
C ALA A 200 38.33 -3.81 1.61
N PRO A 201 37.74 -3.46 2.77
CA PRO A 201 36.53 -2.64 2.78
C PRO A 201 36.79 -1.38 1.93
N PRO A 202 35.85 -1.01 1.04
CA PRO A 202 36.04 0.10 0.12
C PRO A 202 36.32 1.38 0.90
N ASP A 203 37.41 2.05 0.56
CA ASP A 203 37.85 3.28 1.21
C ASP A 203 36.86 4.42 0.92
N LEU A 204 36.05 4.80 1.91
CA LEU A 204 35.01 5.83 1.80
C LEU A 204 35.58 7.26 1.60
N SER A 205 36.90 7.44 1.62
CA SER A 205 37.56 8.74 1.47
C SER A 205 37.43 9.35 0.06
N ALA A 206 37.06 8.56 -0.95
CA ALA A 206 36.81 9.04 -2.31
C ALA A 206 35.42 9.67 -2.48
N LEU A 207 34.44 9.31 -1.63
CA LEU A 207 33.09 9.87 -1.67
C LEU A 207 33.05 11.30 -1.10
N ALA A 208 33.83 11.56 -0.05
CA ALA A 208 33.95 12.91 0.53
C ALA A 208 34.67 13.90 -0.39
N ARG A 209 35.57 13.43 -1.26
CA ARG A 209 36.33 14.27 -2.20
C ARG A 209 35.58 14.60 -3.49
N LYS A 210 34.67 13.73 -3.95
CA LYS A 210 33.83 14.00 -5.13
C LYS A 210 32.54 14.79 -4.84
N ALA A 211 32.19 15.04 -3.57
CA ALA A 211 31.02 15.83 -3.20
C ALA A 211 31.23 17.36 -3.23
N LYS A 212 32.46 17.85 -3.52
CA LYS A 212 32.79 19.29 -3.44
C LYS A 212 33.07 19.99 -4.76
N SER A 213 32.82 19.38 -5.92
CA SER A 213 33.02 20.08 -7.20
C SER A 213 31.90 19.81 -8.21
N LYS A 214 31.29 20.91 -8.69
CA LYS A 214 30.15 21.08 -9.64
C LYS A 214 28.78 20.86 -8.97
N ASP A 215 27.94 21.89 -8.81
CA ASP A 215 27.47 22.82 -9.86
C ASP A 215 27.37 24.31 -9.47
N PRO A 216 27.54 25.24 -10.44
CA PRO A 216 27.37 26.69 -10.28
C PRO A 216 25.96 27.15 -10.70
N ASN A 217 24.90 26.52 -10.18
CA ASN A 217 23.57 27.10 -10.30
C ASN A 217 22.68 26.69 -9.13
N GLY A 218 22.46 27.65 -8.22
CA GLY A 218 21.92 27.47 -6.89
C GLY A 218 20.45 27.09 -6.82
N SER A 219 20.13 25.84 -7.16
CA SER A 219 18.91 25.22 -6.66
C SER A 219 19.28 24.33 -5.48
N LYS A 220 19.00 24.81 -4.27
CA LYS A 220 19.04 23.99 -3.06
C LYS A 220 18.14 22.79 -3.34
N ALA A 221 18.76 21.63 -3.55
CA ALA A 221 18.07 20.36 -3.61
C ALA A 221 17.19 20.30 -2.37
N LYS A 222 15.88 20.35 -2.58
CA LYS A 222 14.92 20.00 -1.55
C LYS A 222 15.20 18.53 -1.26
N GLU A 223 16.04 18.27 -0.26
CA GLU A 223 16.00 17.02 0.47
C GLU A 223 14.53 16.73 0.67
N LYS A 224 14.09 15.58 0.17
CA LYS A 224 12.69 15.16 0.25
C LYS A 224 12.38 14.98 1.73
N SER A 225 12.04 16.08 2.38
CA SER A 225 11.65 16.14 3.76
C SER A 225 10.50 15.17 3.90
N ILE A 226 10.66 14.21 4.80
CA ILE A 226 9.72 13.12 5.09
C ILE A 226 8.36 13.67 5.56
N LEU A 227 8.30 14.98 5.84
CA LEU A 227 7.12 15.70 6.29
C LEU A 227 6.22 16.11 5.11
N SER A 228 4.92 15.87 5.26
CA SER A 228 3.89 16.30 4.30
C SER A 228 3.97 17.80 3.99
N PRO A 229 3.67 18.26 2.76
CA PRO A 229 3.65 19.69 2.42
C PRO A 229 2.79 20.54 3.37
N ALA A 230 1.67 19.99 3.87
CA ALA A 230 0.82 20.68 4.84
C ALA A 230 1.52 20.88 6.20
N GLN A 231 2.28 19.88 6.64
CA GLN A 231 3.07 19.94 7.87
C GLN A 231 4.26 20.88 7.73
N GLN A 232 4.86 20.96 6.54
CA GLN A 232 5.90 21.95 6.24
C GLN A 232 5.36 23.38 6.33
N LEU A 233 4.13 23.62 5.86
CA LEU A 233 3.48 24.94 5.93
C LEU A 233 3.18 25.33 7.39
N GLN A 234 2.67 24.39 8.20
CA GLN A 234 2.46 24.62 9.63
C GLN A 234 3.78 24.92 10.38
N MET A 235 4.84 24.17 10.08
CA MET A 235 6.17 24.41 10.67
C MET A 235 6.78 25.74 10.20
N ALA A 236 6.53 26.15 8.95
CA ALA A 236 6.96 27.45 8.44
C ALA A 236 6.23 28.59 9.16
N ALA A 237 4.90 28.50 9.33
CA ALA A 237 4.12 29.48 10.08
C ALA A 237 4.56 29.56 11.55
N ALA A 238 4.85 28.43 12.19
CA ALA A 238 5.37 28.40 13.56
C ALA A 238 6.76 29.04 13.68
N ARG A 239 7.63 28.84 12.68
CA ARG A 239 8.95 29.51 12.60
C ARG A 239 8.80 31.01 12.45
N GLU A 240 7.92 31.48 11.57
CA GLU A 240 7.66 32.91 11.38
C GLU A 240 7.13 33.55 12.66
N ALA A 241 6.18 32.91 13.35
CA ALA A 241 5.67 33.38 14.64
C ALA A 241 6.75 33.43 15.73
N ALA A 242 7.63 32.43 15.80
CA ALA A 242 8.74 32.41 16.75
C ALA A 242 9.76 33.52 16.46
N VAL A 243 10.08 33.76 15.19
CA VAL A 243 10.98 34.83 14.77
C VAL A 243 10.36 36.20 15.05
N ALA A 244 9.07 36.38 14.80
CA ALA A 244 8.35 37.61 15.13
C ALA A 244 8.42 37.91 16.63
N ARG A 245 8.05 36.93 17.47
CA ARG A 245 8.14 37.06 18.93
C ARG A 245 9.55 37.35 19.41
N TYR A 246 10.56 36.70 18.82
CA TYR A 246 11.96 36.97 19.16
C TYR A 246 12.40 38.38 18.74
N ARG A 247 11.94 38.86 17.58
CA ARG A 247 12.21 40.23 17.11
C ARG A 247 11.56 41.26 18.04
N GLU A 248 10.32 41.04 18.46
CA GLU A 248 9.62 41.88 19.44
C GLU A 248 10.35 41.87 20.78
N MET A 249 10.70 40.70 21.30
CA MET A 249 11.46 40.58 22.55
C MET A 249 12.84 41.28 22.46
N LYS A 250 13.52 41.17 21.32
CA LYS A 250 14.82 41.82 21.09
C LYS A 250 14.67 43.33 20.90
N ALA A 251 13.60 43.79 20.26
CA ALA A 251 13.26 45.22 20.15
C ALA A 251 12.92 45.79 21.53
N ALA A 252 12.12 45.08 22.34
CA ALA A 252 11.81 45.45 23.71
C ALA A 252 13.08 45.50 24.60
N ARG A 253 14.01 44.55 24.44
CA ARG A 253 15.33 44.59 25.12
C ARG A 253 16.21 45.76 24.70
N ARG A 254 16.10 46.21 23.44
CA ARG A 254 16.84 47.39 22.94
C ARG A 254 16.20 48.70 23.41
N ALA A 255 14.87 48.78 23.41
CA ALA A 255 14.13 49.95 23.88
C ALA A 255 14.15 50.09 25.41
N GLY A 256 14.19 48.99 26.14
CA GLY A 256 14.25 48.94 27.61
C GLY A 256 15.65 49.06 28.21
N GLY A 257 16.67 49.45 27.43
CA GLY A 257 18.03 49.66 27.94
C GLY A 257 18.74 48.38 28.39
N GLY A 258 19.05 47.48 27.46
CA GLY A 258 19.75 46.22 27.73
C GLY A 258 21.20 46.38 28.19
N ALA A 259 21.39 46.78 29.44
CA ALA A 259 22.60 46.59 30.23
C ALA A 259 22.39 45.42 31.21
N ALA A 260 22.32 44.18 30.70
CA ALA A 260 22.44 42.97 31.52
C ALA A 260 22.57 41.73 30.61
N GLY A 261 23.76 41.13 30.61
CA GLY A 261 23.96 39.79 30.06
C GLY A 261 24.98 39.73 28.93
N GLY A 262 26.20 40.20 29.20
CA GLY A 262 27.32 40.12 28.28
C GLY A 262 28.67 39.87 28.94
N GLU A 263 28.74 39.38 30.19
CA GLU A 263 30.02 39.05 30.82
C GLU A 263 29.86 37.86 31.78
N ARG A 264 30.10 36.64 31.28
CA ARG A 264 30.64 35.51 32.07
C ARG A 264 31.32 34.56 31.09
N GLY A 265 32.64 34.68 30.97
CA GLY A 265 33.41 33.75 30.16
C GLY A 265 34.80 34.22 29.76
N GLY A 266 35.53 34.91 30.64
CA GLY A 266 36.96 35.15 30.49
C GLY A 266 37.64 34.71 31.78
N GLY A 267 37.98 33.42 31.88
CA GLY A 267 38.74 32.90 33.00
C GLY A 267 40.17 33.45 32.94
N ALA A 268 40.47 34.40 33.82
CA ALA A 268 41.84 34.76 34.16
C ALA A 268 42.40 33.64 35.04
N VAL A 269 43.41 32.95 34.53
CA VAL A 269 44.25 32.01 35.27
C VAL A 269 45.27 32.89 35.99
N ASP A 270 45.16 32.99 37.31
CA ASP A 270 46.08 33.71 38.17
C ASP A 270 47.27 32.78 38.47
N GLU A 271 48.39 33.03 37.79
CA GLU A 271 49.72 32.57 38.17
C GLU A 271 50.20 33.44 39.33
N GLY A 272 50.54 32.83 40.46
CA GLY A 272 51.08 33.51 41.64
C GLY A 272 51.94 32.57 42.45
N ASP A 273 53.19 32.46 42.01
CA ASP A 273 54.36 31.93 42.70
C ASP A 273 54.70 32.72 43.99
N GLU A 274 55.48 32.05 44.85
CA GLU A 274 56.23 32.50 46.06
C GLU A 274 55.51 32.67 47.42
#